data_AF-A0A7Y2E0B7-F1
#
_entry.id   AF-A0A7Y2E0B7-F1
#
_cell.length_a   1.000
_cell.length_b   1.000
_cell.length_c   1.000
_cell.angle_alpha   90.00
_cell.angle_beta   90.00
_cell.angle_gamma   90.00
#
_symmetry.space_group_name_H-M   'P 1'
#
loop_
_entity.id
_entity.type
_entity.pdbx_description
1 polymer ?
#
loop_
_entity_poly.entity_id
_entity_poly.type
_entity_poly.pdbx_seq_one_letter_code
_entity_poly.pdbx_strand_id
1 'polypeptide(L)'
;MKKINKQANMYVTSIIEDVQTRFVDEKTTIYSDTQIERTYEFEDGAIIRYEWQDAPGKKDDEQFNHRFTLVKVPKPNPGKLKKGVLRTIEFFAGGR
;
A
#
# COMPACT_ATOMS: atom_id res chain seq x y z
N MET A 1 6.58 1.55 21.17
CA MET A 1 5.97 1.08 19.90
C MET A 1 4.88 2.06 19.49
N LYS A 2 4.99 2.73 18.34
CA LYS A 2 3.91 3.58 17.81
C LYS A 2 2.70 2.68 17.55
N LYS A 3 1.53 2.96 18.16
CA LYS A 3 0.29 2.23 17.86
C LYS A 3 0.00 2.40 16.36
N ILE A 4 0.12 1.32 15.59
CA ILE A 4 -0.30 1.32 14.19
C ILE A 4 -1.80 1.61 14.17
N ASN A 5 -2.21 2.60 13.38
CA ASN A 5 -3.62 2.96 13.27
C ASN A 5 -4.41 1.76 12.73
N LYS A 6 -5.43 1.30 13.47
CA LYS A 6 -6.21 0.09 13.13
C LYS A 6 -6.83 0.17 11.73
N GLN A 7 -7.26 1.36 11.31
CA GLN A 7 -7.86 1.58 9.99
C GLN A 7 -6.80 1.48 8.87
N ALA A 8 -5.63 2.10 9.06
CA ALA A 8 -4.51 1.96 8.12
C ALA A 8 -4.04 0.50 7.99
N ASN A 9 -3.94 -0.22 9.11
CA ASN A 9 -3.57 -1.63 9.09
C ASN A 9 -4.59 -2.46 8.31
N MET A 10 -5.89 -2.20 8.51
CA MET A 10 -6.96 -2.89 7.81
C MET A 10 -6.84 -2.74 6.29
N TYR A 11 -6.57 -1.54 5.77
CA TYR A 11 -6.40 -1.36 4.32
C TYR A 11 -5.23 -2.17 3.78
N VAL A 12 -4.08 -2.09 4.46
CA VAL A 12 -2.87 -2.79 4.03
C VAL A 12 -3.05 -4.30 4.07
N THR A 13 -3.62 -4.85 5.14
CA THR A 13 -3.86 -6.30 5.24
C THR A 13 -4.88 -6.77 4.21
N SER A 14 -5.92 -5.96 3.92
CA SER A 14 -6.91 -6.31 2.90
C SER A 14 -6.27 -6.46 1.52
N ILE A 15 -5.30 -5.61 1.17
CA ILE A 15 -4.57 -5.70 -0.10
C ILE A 15 -3.62 -6.90 -0.11
N ILE A 16 -2.90 -7.16 0.98
CA ILE A 16 -1.97 -8.30 1.08
C ILE A 16 -2.71 -9.63 1.02
N GLU A 17 -3.83 -9.74 1.73
CA GLU A 17 -4.67 -10.95 1.81
C GLU A 17 -5.68 -11.04 0.65
N ASP A 18 -5.65 -10.07 -0.28
CA ASP A 18 -6.54 -9.98 -1.43
C ASP A 18 -8.04 -10.14 -1.07
N VAL A 19 -8.48 -9.39 -0.05
CA VAL A 19 -9.86 -9.43 0.45
C VAL A 19 -10.78 -8.63 -0.48
N GLN A 20 -11.10 -9.23 -1.63
CA GLN A 20 -11.85 -8.61 -2.74
C GLN A 20 -13.18 -7.95 -2.31
N THR A 21 -13.85 -8.47 -1.29
CA THR A 21 -15.10 -7.90 -0.76
C THR A 21 -14.95 -6.53 -0.12
N ARG A 22 -13.72 -6.04 0.09
CA ARG A 22 -13.44 -4.72 0.67
C ARG A 22 -13.13 -3.64 -0.36
N PHE A 23 -13.04 -4.00 -1.64
CA PHE A 23 -12.71 -3.09 -2.72
C PHE A 23 -13.95 -2.74 -3.52
N VAL A 24 -14.10 -1.45 -3.80
CA VAL A 24 -15.08 -0.92 -4.76
C VAL A 24 -14.50 -0.93 -6.16
N ASP A 25 -13.20 -0.68 -6.27
CA ASP A 25 -12.46 -0.69 -7.54
C ASP A 25 -11.00 -1.12 -7.32
N GLU A 26 -10.47 -1.84 -8.30
CA GLU A 26 -9.04 -2.19 -8.40
C GLU A 26 -8.57 -1.85 -9.82
N LYS A 27 -7.56 -0.98 -9.91
CA LYS A 27 -7.00 -0.56 -11.20
C LYS A 27 -5.49 -0.71 -11.22
N THR A 28 -4.98 -1.44 -12.21
CA THR A 28 -3.55 -1.48 -12.50
C THR A 28 -3.15 -0.31 -13.39
N THR A 29 -2.22 0.51 -12.93
CA THR A 29 -1.70 1.68 -13.67
C THR A 29 -0.35 1.40 -14.31
N ILE A 30 0.47 0.54 -13.69
CA ILE A 30 1.76 0.09 -14.21
C ILE A 30 1.86 -1.42 -14.02
N TYR A 31 2.29 -2.13 -15.06
CA TYR A 31 2.62 -3.55 -14.99
C TYR A 31 3.81 -3.85 -15.90
N SER A 32 4.89 -4.33 -15.29
CA SER A 32 6.11 -4.75 -15.97
C SER A 32 6.79 -5.85 -15.16
N ASP A 33 7.82 -6.47 -15.73
CA ASP A 33 8.57 -7.54 -15.05
C ASP A 33 9.26 -7.07 -13.75
N THR A 34 9.49 -5.77 -13.60
CA THR A 34 10.25 -5.21 -12.46
C THR A 34 9.44 -4.25 -11.58
N GLN A 35 8.22 -3.91 -11.98
CA GLN A 35 7.39 -2.94 -11.29
C GLN A 35 5.90 -3.20 -11.51
N ILE A 36 5.13 -3.06 -10.42
CA ILE A 36 3.66 -3.04 -10.46
C ILE A 36 3.18 -1.81 -9.70
N GLU A 37 2.20 -1.11 -10.25
CA GLU A 37 1.43 -0.09 -9.55
C GLU A 37 -0.06 -0.38 -9.69
N ARG A 38 -0.77 -0.43 -8.56
CA ARG A 38 -2.22 -0.58 -8.50
C ARG A 38 -2.84 0.43 -7.57
N THR A 39 -4.08 0.80 -7.83
CA THR A 39 -4.90 1.60 -6.93
C THR A 39 -6.12 0.79 -6.50
N TYR A 40 -6.39 0.80 -5.20
CA TYR A 40 -7.55 0.18 -4.57
C TYR A 40 -8.44 1.25 -3.97
N GLU A 41 -9.70 1.32 -4.37
CA GLU A 41 -10.73 2.14 -3.72
C GLU A 41 -11.52 1.28 -2.73
N PHE A 42 -11.65 1.76 -1.49
CA PHE A 42 -12.40 1.10 -0.42
C PHE A 42 -13.82 1.68 -0.31
N GLU A 43 -14.72 0.95 0.34
CA GLU A 43 -16.12 1.36 0.55
C GLU A 43 -16.27 2.72 1.26
N ASP A 44 -15.34 3.06 2.14
CA ASP A 44 -15.31 4.35 2.84
C ASP A 44 -14.69 5.49 2.00
N GLY A 45 -14.42 5.23 0.72
CA GLY A 45 -13.86 6.17 -0.25
C GLY A 45 -12.36 6.43 -0.08
N ALA A 46 -11.66 5.69 0.78
CA ALA A 46 -10.20 5.72 0.82
C ALA A 46 -9.63 5.13 -0.47
N ILE A 47 -8.55 5.72 -0.97
CA ILE A 47 -7.79 5.18 -2.10
C ILE A 47 -6.37 4.88 -1.64
N ILE A 48 -5.96 3.63 -1.82
CA ILE A 48 -4.61 3.16 -1.53
C ILE A 48 -3.91 2.86 -2.85
N ARG A 49 -2.73 3.44 -3.04
CA ARG A 49 -1.80 3.02 -4.08
C ARG A 49 -0.86 1.97 -3.53
N TYR A 50 -0.84 0.82 -4.19
CA TYR A 50 0.09 -0.26 -3.97
C TYR A 50 1.17 -0.21 -5.05
N GLU A 51 2.42 -0.28 -4.63
CA GLU A 51 3.59 -0.27 -5.50
C GLU A 51 4.46 -1.47 -5.14
N TRP A 52 4.84 -2.26 -6.15
CA TRP A 52 5.84 -3.32 -6.04
C TRP A 52 7.02 -3.06 -6.96
N GLN A 53 8.23 -3.37 -6.51
CA GLN A 53 9.44 -3.34 -7.33
C GLN A 53 10.38 -4.51 -6.98
N ASP A 54 10.99 -5.10 -8.02
CA ASP A 54 11.83 -6.32 -7.92
C ASP A 54 13.11 -6.08 -7.11
N ALA A 55 13.74 -4.91 -7.29
CA ALA A 55 14.90 -4.51 -6.51
C ALA A 55 14.74 -3.05 -6.05
N PRO A 56 15.07 -2.71 -4.79
CA PRO A 56 15.23 -1.32 -4.40
C PRO A 56 16.36 -0.72 -5.24
N GLY A 57 16.01 0.13 -6.20
CA GLY A 57 16.99 0.77 -7.07
C GLY A 57 18.00 1.53 -6.22
N LYS A 58 19.30 1.31 -6.43
CA LYS A 58 20.41 2.00 -5.73
C LYS A 58 20.41 3.54 -5.87
N LYS A 59 19.41 4.13 -6.53
CA LYS A 59 19.39 5.54 -6.94
C LYS A 59 18.31 6.40 -6.28
N ASP A 60 17.27 5.82 -5.67
CA ASP A 60 16.21 6.58 -5.01
C ASP A 60 16.22 6.28 -3.50
N ASP A 61 16.06 7.34 -2.70
CA ASP A 61 16.22 7.36 -1.23
C ASP A 61 15.24 6.48 -0.45
N GLU A 62 14.40 5.65 -1.10
CA GLU A 62 13.46 4.74 -0.45
C GLU A 62 13.60 3.32 -1.00
N GLN A 63 14.37 2.48 -0.29
CA GLN A 63 14.45 1.05 -0.57
C GLN A 63 13.17 0.36 -0.08
N PHE A 64 12.32 -0.12 -0.99
CA PHE A 64 11.16 -0.97 -0.64
C PHE A 64 10.94 -2.04 -1.69
N ASN A 65 10.34 -3.18 -1.33
CA ASN A 65 9.78 -4.12 -2.32
C ASN A 65 8.29 -3.89 -2.48
N HIS A 66 7.59 -3.60 -1.39
CA HIS A 66 6.17 -3.24 -1.41
C HIS A 66 5.96 -1.92 -0.68
N ARG A 67 5.17 -1.01 -1.26
CA ARG A 67 4.79 0.26 -0.65
C ARG A 67 3.29 0.47 -0.77
N PHE A 68 2.67 0.84 0.35
CA PHE A 68 1.25 1.14 0.45
C PHE A 68 1.08 2.60 0.83
N THR A 69 0.48 3.40 -0.06
CA THR A 69 0.34 4.84 0.10
C THR A 69 -1.12 5.24 0.12
N LEU A 70 -1.56 5.96 1.15
CA LEU A 70 -2.88 6.57 1.20
C LEU A 70 -2.92 7.80 0.29
N VAL A 71 -3.65 7.72 -0.82
CA VAL A 71 -3.81 8.78 -1.82
C VAL A 71 -5.03 9.65 -1.50
N LYS A 72 -6.11 9.05 -1.02
CA LYS A 72 -7.35 9.71 -0.61
C LYS A 72 -7.77 9.21 0.75
N VAL A 73 -8.05 10.14 1.67
CA VAL A 73 -8.51 9.81 3.03
C VAL A 73 -9.96 9.30 3.00
N PRO A 74 -10.34 8.37 3.91
CA PRO A 74 -11.71 7.90 4.02
C PRO A 74 -12.68 8.99 4.46
N LYS A 75 -13.97 8.77 4.20
CA LYS A 75 -15.08 9.60 4.69
C LYS A 75 -16.16 8.70 5.30
N PRO A 76 -16.40 8.78 6.64
CA PRO A 76 -15.69 9.60 7.62
C PRO A 76 -14.24 9.15 7.85
N ASN A 77 -13.40 10.02 8.44
CA ASN A 77 -11.99 9.72 8.79
C ASN A 77 -11.80 9.59 10.32
N PRO A 78 -12.39 8.57 10.97
CA PRO A 78 -12.30 8.41 12.42
C PRO A 78 -10.87 8.14 12.90
N GLY A 79 -10.05 7.50 12.05
CA GLY A 79 -8.63 7.27 12.29
C GLY A 79 -7.76 8.53 12.20
N LYS A 80 -8.31 9.69 11.79
CA LYS A 80 -7.56 10.92 11.52
C LYS A 80 -6.33 10.67 10.63
N LEU A 81 -6.50 9.80 9.64
CA LEU A 81 -5.45 9.44 8.70
C LEU A 81 -5.04 10.64 7.86
N LYS A 82 -3.75 10.69 7.50
CA LYS A 82 -3.17 11.66 6.58
C LYS A 82 -2.65 10.91 5.36
N LYS A 83 -2.70 11.57 4.20
CA LYS A 83 -2.10 11.04 2.98
C LYS A 83 -0.61 10.74 3.18
N GLY A 84 -0.11 9.74 2.48
CA GLY A 84 1.29 9.30 2.56
C GLY A 84 1.44 7.81 2.81
N VAL A 85 2.68 7.37 3.03
CA VAL A 85 3.02 5.95 3.19
C VAL A 85 2.41 5.39 4.48
N LEU A 86 1.61 4.33 4.34
CA LEU A 86 1.02 3.58 5.45
C LEU A 86 1.94 2.45 5.91
N ARG A 87 2.59 1.76 4.95
CA ARG A 87 3.53 0.67 5.22
C ARG A 87 4.49 0.49 4.03
N THR A 88 5.72 0.15 4.34
CA THR A 88 6.69 -0.46 3.41
C THR A 88 7.03 -1.86 3.89
N ILE A 89 7.29 -2.77 2.95
CA ILE A 89 7.82 -4.11 3.23
C ILE A 89 9.08 -4.28 2.37
N GLU A 90 10.16 -4.66 3.04
CA GLU A 90 11.44 -4.98 2.43
C GLU A 90 11.66 -6.49 2.57
N PHE A 91 11.89 -7.16 1.45
CA PHE A 91 12.34 -8.54 1.42
C PHE A 91 13.84 -8.55 1.15
N PHE A 92 14.64 -8.74 2.18
CA PHE A 92 16.04 -9.09 1.99
C PHE A 92 16.12 -10.51 1.43
N ALA A 93 16.24 -10.64 0.11
CA ALA A 93 16.68 -11.87 -0.53
C ALA A 93 18.18 -12.06 -0.23
N GLY A 94 18.52 -12.45 1.01
CA GLY A 94 19.91 -12.47 1.45
C GLY A 94 20.13 -12.97 2.87
N GLY A 95 19.56 -14.13 3.21
CA GLY A 95 20.03 -14.94 4.34
C GLY A 95 20.78 -16.15 3.80
N ARG A 96 22.09 -16.00 3.59
CA ARG A 96 23.05 -17.12 3.60
C ARG A 96 23.73 -17.13 4.96
#